data_AF-A0A6P8AQN6-F1
#
_entry.id   AF-A0A6P8AQN6-F1
#
_cell.length_a   1.000
_cell.length_b   1.000
_cell.length_c   1.000
_cell.angle_alpha   90.00
_cell.angle_beta   90.00
_cell.angle_gamma   90.00
#
_symmetry.space_group_name_H-M   'P 1'
#
loop_
_entity.id
_entity.type
_entity.pdbx_description
1 polymer ?
#
loop_
_entity_poly.entity_id
_entity_poly.type
_entity_poly.pdbx_seq_one_letter_code
_entity_poly.pdbx_strand_id
1 'polypeptide(L)' 'VAIKIFVDNIYRQVVERYIITPFPEIFNPIIISRFTDDELFQIGSESEKQNRKREKFKARVKKLKSNLKNLQRY' A
#
# COMPACT_ATOMS: atom_id res chain seq x y z
N VAL A 1 -6.41 -33.17 -27.77
CA VAL A 1 -5.15 -32.58 -28.29
C VAL A 1 -5.33 -31.10 -28.63
N ALA A 2 -6.28 -30.71 -29.51
CA ALA A 2 -6.47 -29.32 -29.92
C ALA A 2 -6.75 -28.31 -28.79
N ILE A 3 -7.66 -28.64 -27.85
CA ILE A 3 -7.98 -27.77 -26.70
C ILE A 3 -6.76 -27.55 -25.80
N LYS A 4 -5.95 -28.58 -25.58
CA LYS A 4 -4.72 -28.46 -24.78
C LYS A 4 -3.73 -27.50 -25.41
N ILE A 5 -3.54 -27.58 -26.73
CA ILE A 5 -2.69 -26.66 -27.49
C ILE A 5 -3.22 -25.23 -27.42
N PHE A 6 -4.54 -25.05 -27.54
CA PHE A 6 -5.16 -23.73 -27.40
C PHE A 6 -4.90 -23.12 -26.02
N VAL A 7 -5.16 -23.88 -24.95
CA VAL A 7 -4.93 -23.42 -23.57
C VAL A 7 -3.45 -23.11 -23.33
N ASP A 8 -2.54 -23.97 -23.77
CA ASP A 8 -1.09 -23.74 -23.64
C ASP A 8 -0.64 -22.48 -24.39
N ASN A 9 -1.23 -22.21 -25.55
CA ASN A 9 -0.94 -21.01 -26.33
C ASN A 9 -1.49 -19.75 -25.69
N ILE A 10 -2.71 -19.76 -25.14
CA ILE A 10 -3.26 -18.61 -24.43
C ILE A 10 -2.41 -18.31 -23.18
N TYR A 11 -2.05 -19.34 -22.42
CA TYR A 11 -1.21 -19.19 -21.25
C TYR A 11 0.14 -18.54 -21.58
N ARG A 12 0.89 -19.08 -22.56
CA ARG A 12 2.21 -18.52 -22.92
C ARG A 12 2.14 -17.21 -23.67
N GLN A 13 1.28 -17.12 -24.68
CA GLN A 13 1.30 -16.00 -25.63
C GLN A 13 0.51 -14.80 -25.13
N VAL A 14 -0.50 -15.00 -24.28
CA VAL A 14 -1.33 -13.90 -23.77
C VAL A 14 -0.97 -13.60 -22.32
N VAL A 15 -1.07 -14.60 -21.44
CA VAL A 15 -0.90 -14.38 -20.01
C VAL A 15 0.56 -14.09 -19.66
N GLU A 16 1.48 -15.01 -19.97
CA GLU A 16 2.88 -14.80 -19.63
C GLU A 16 3.46 -13.59 -20.36
N ARG A 17 3.24 -13.49 -21.67
CA ARG A 17 3.88 -12.45 -22.50
C ARG A 17 3.30 -11.05 -22.31
N TYR A 18 2.00 -10.88 -22.17
CA TYR A 18 1.38 -9.54 -22.16
C TYR A 18 0.82 -9.12 -20.81
N ILE A 19 0.62 -10.05 -19.87
CA ILE A 19 0.12 -9.71 -18.53
C ILE A 19 1.27 -9.77 -17.52
N ILE A 20 2.02 -10.87 -17.48
CA ILE A 20 3.07 -11.09 -16.46
C ILE A 20 4.37 -10.39 -16.83
N THR A 21 4.84 -10.50 -18.08
CA THR A 21 6.13 -9.93 -18.51
C THR A 21 6.24 -8.41 -18.31
N PRO A 22 5.21 -7.57 -18.58
CA PRO A 22 5.31 -6.12 -18.33
C PRO A 22 5.08 -5.76 -16.85
N PHE A 23 4.68 -6.70 -15.99
CA PHE A 23 4.35 -6.42 -14.59
C PHE A 23 5.50 -5.79 -13.79
N PRO A 24 6.77 -6.20 -13.95
CA PRO A 24 7.90 -5.52 -13.32
C PRO A 24 8.09 -4.07 -13.77
N GLU A 25 7.66 -3.73 -14.99
CA GLU A 25 7.74 -2.35 -15.51
C GLU A 25 6.64 -1.44 -14.92
N ILE A 26 5.59 -2.00 -14.32
CA ILE A 26 4.56 -1.23 -13.60
C ILE A 26 5.17 -0.51 -12.38
N PHE A 27 6.20 -1.11 -11.76
CA PHE A 27 6.96 -0.51 -10.66
C PHE A 27 8.28 0.11 -11.14
N ASN A 28 8.28 0.66 -12.36
CA ASN A 28 9.47 1.31 -12.91
C ASN A 28 9.83 2.57 -12.07
N PRO A 29 11.06 2.68 -11.55
CA PRO A 29 11.52 3.84 -10.79
C PRO A 29 11.32 5.18 -11.52
N ILE A 30 11.37 5.19 -12.85
CA ILE A 30 11.13 6.37 -13.68
C ILE A 30 9.67 6.82 -13.57
N ILE A 31 8.71 5.87 -13.53
CA ILE A 31 7.29 6.20 -13.36
C ILE A 31 7.06 6.76 -11.96
N ILE A 32 7.64 6.13 -10.94
CA ILE A 32 7.54 6.59 -9.55
C ILE A 32 8.13 7.99 -9.39
N SER A 33 9.27 8.29 -10.04
CA SER A 33 9.90 9.62 -10.01
C SER A 33 9.10 10.73 -10.69
N ARG A 34 8.11 10.36 -11.52
CA ARG A 34 7.25 11.30 -12.25
C ARG A 34 5.94 11.59 -11.52
N PHE A 35 5.67 10.90 -10.41
CA PHE A 35 4.49 11.22 -9.61
C PHE A 35 4.60 12.63 -9.04
N THR A 36 3.49 13.35 -9.14
CA THR A 36 3.32 14.66 -8.53
C THR A 36 3.20 14.53 -7.02
N ASP A 37 3.46 15.61 -6.30
CA ASP A 37 3.30 15.65 -4.84
C ASP A 37 1.87 15.28 -4.41
N ASP A 38 0.87 15.67 -5.20
CA ASP A 38 -0.53 15.32 -4.94
C ASP A 38 -0.79 13.81 -5.09
N GLU A 39 -0.25 13.17 -6.14
CA GLU A 39 -0.38 11.72 -6.34
C GLU A 39 0.35 10.95 -5.23
N LEU A 40 1.55 11.38 -4.86
CA LEU A 40 2.29 10.81 -3.74
C LEU A 40 1.54 11.00 -2.43
N PHE A 41 0.92 12.16 -2.22
CA PHE A 41 0.09 12.41 -1.06
C PHE A 41 -1.12 11.47 -1.04
N GLN A 42 -1.80 11.24 -2.16
CA GLN A 42 -2.93 10.30 -2.21
C GLN A 42 -2.51 8.84 -1.98
N ILE A 43 -1.40 8.39 -2.59
CA ILE A 43 -0.88 7.02 -2.43
C ILE A 43 -0.38 6.78 -1.00
N GLY A 44 0.35 7.75 -0.45
CA GLY A 44 0.96 7.67 0.88
C GLY A 44 -0.01 8.00 2.02
N SER A 45 -1.15 8.63 1.72
CA SER A 45 -2.16 8.96 2.72
C SER A 45 -2.81 7.70 3.25
N GLU A 46 -2.85 7.59 4.56
CA GLU A 46 -3.68 6.59 5.21
C GLU A 46 -5.18 6.89 5.00
N SER A 47 -6.01 5.85 5.02
CA SER A 47 -7.46 6.05 5.04
C SER A 47 -7.92 6.84 6.28
N GLU A 48 -9.00 7.60 6.14
CA GLU A 48 -9.58 8.39 7.23
C GLU A 48 -9.88 7.55 8.49
N LYS A 49 -10.29 6.29 8.29
CA LYS A 49 -10.51 5.32 9.38
C LYS A 49 -9.24 5.08 10.19
N GLN A 50 -8.10 4.90 9.53
CA GLN A 50 -6.82 4.70 10.23
C GLN A 50 -6.35 6.00 10.89
N ASN A 51 -6.55 7.15 10.25
CA ASN A 51 -6.25 8.45 10.83
C ASN A 51 -7.00 8.64 12.16
N ARG A 52 -8.33 8.46 12.17
CA ARG A 52 -9.17 8.55 13.38
C ARG A 52 -8.71 7.58 14.46
N LYS A 53 -8.35 6.35 14.08
CA LYS A 53 -7.85 5.33 15.02
C LYS A 53 -6.51 5.73 15.64
N ARG A 54 -5.58 6.26 14.84
CA ARG A 54 -4.29 6.77 15.32
C ARG A 54 -4.49 7.92 16.31
N GLU A 55 -5.31 8.91 15.97
CA GLU A 55 -5.54 10.06 16.85
C GLU A 55 -6.19 9.64 18.18
N LYS A 56 -7.15 8.71 18.15
CA LYS A 56 -7.72 8.11 19.36
C LYS A 56 -6.66 7.46 20.25
N PHE A 57 -5.72 6.71 19.66
CA PHE A 57 -4.66 6.05 20.43
C PHE A 57 -3.60 7.03 20.94
N LYS A 58 -3.20 8.02 20.15
CA LYS A 58 -2.31 9.10 20.60
C LYS A 58 -2.89 9.82 21.82
N ALA A 59 -4.19 10.14 21.79
CA ALA A 59 -4.88 10.76 22.91
C ALA A 59 -4.85 9.88 24.18
N ARG A 60 -5.10 8.57 24.03
CA ARG A 60 -5.04 7.62 25.16
C ARG A 60 -3.63 7.51 25.75
N VAL A 61 -2.61 7.40 24.89
CA VAL A 61 -1.21 7.33 25.34
C VAL A 61 -0.82 8.62 26.06
N LYS A 62 -1.21 9.79 25.54
CA LYS A 62 -0.96 11.08 26.19
C LYS A 62 -1.59 11.13 27.58
N LYS A 63 -2.85 10.72 27.71
CA LYS A 63 -3.56 10.67 29.00
C LYS A 63 -2.92 9.68 29.98
N LEU A 64 -2.50 8.52 29.49
CA LEU A 64 -1.84 7.53 30.34
C LEU A 64 -0.50 8.05 30.87
N LYS A 65 0.30 8.69 30.00
CA LYS A 65 1.58 9.32 30.39
C LYS A 65 1.38 10.45 31.41
N SER A 66 0.35 11.30 31.23
CA SER A 66 0.06 12.36 32.21
C SER A 66 -0.35 11.79 33.56
N ASN A 67 -1.20 10.75 33.55
CA ASN A 67 -1.63 10.10 34.79
C ASN A 67 -0.47 9.45 35.53
N LEU A 68 0.41 8.74 34.82
CA LEU A 68 1.60 8.13 35.39
C LEU A 68 2.53 9.18 36.01
N LYS A 69 2.76 10.30 35.29
CA LYS A 69 3.58 11.40 35.82
C LYS A 69 2.97 12.04 37.06
N ASN A 70 1.64 12.12 37.14
CA ASN A 70 0.95 12.62 38.33
C ASN A 70 1.10 11.66 39.50
N LEU A 71 0.95 10.35 39.28
CA LEU A 71 1.12 9.32 40.32
C LEU A 71 2.55 9.26 40.86
N GLN A 72 3.57 9.49 40.03
CA GLN A 72 4.97 9.53 40.46
C GLN A 72 5.36 10.81 41.24
N ARG A 73 4.49 11.81 41.28
CA ARG A 73 4.70 13.06 42.03
C ARG A 73 4.10 13.03 43.43
N TYR A 74 3.25 12.04 43.71
CA TYR A 74 2.80 11.69 45.05
C TYR A 74 3.77 10.67 45.65
#